data_AF-G9QWE2-F1
#
_entry.id   AF-G9QWE2-F1
#
_cell.length_a   1.000
_cell.length_b   1.000
_cell.length_c   1.000
_cell.angle_alpha   90.00
_cell.angle_beta   90.00
_cell.angle_gamma   90.00
#
_symmetry.space_group_name_H-M   'P 1'
#
loop_
_entity.id
_entity.type
_entity.pdbx_description
1 polymer ?
#
loop_
_entity_poly.entity_id
_entity_poly.type
_entity_poly.pdbx_seq_one_letter_code
_entity_poly.pdbx_strand_id
1 'polypeptide(L)'
;MLSILTNQKADSFNNAFFENSARADTAIIFENSEPDEMQLNAFKEFFGSNFKGTGNAHKTLVLTANGENAKVRIEDLSKVSDISFEKLKNLNRDEIIAAHGVPPRMVGVMTAGQLGGSGEVTGQLHSFNELTIIPKQEQIEWFFDSIGYPIKLKPIDVSNFKDDL
;
A
#
# COMPACT_ATOMS: atom_id res chain seq x y z
N MET A 1 0.80 -14.68 -5.79
CA MET A 1 2.12 -14.39 -5.19
C MET A 1 2.66 -13.02 -5.62
N LEU A 2 2.58 -12.67 -6.91
CA LEU A 2 3.00 -11.35 -7.42
C LEU A 2 2.31 -10.17 -6.70
N SER A 3 1.00 -10.24 -6.49
CA SER A 3 0.21 -9.18 -5.85
C SER A 3 0.63 -8.88 -4.41
N ILE A 4 1.07 -9.90 -3.65
CA ILE A 4 1.61 -9.73 -2.29
C ILE A 4 2.93 -8.97 -2.33
N LEU A 5 3.84 -9.37 -3.23
CA LEU A 5 5.14 -8.70 -3.39
C LEU A 5 4.97 -7.26 -3.88
N THR A 6 4.04 -7.02 -4.81
CA THR A 6 3.71 -5.67 -5.28
C THR A 6 3.10 -4.84 -4.16
N ASN A 7 2.21 -5.41 -3.34
CA ASN A 7 1.63 -4.72 -2.19
C ASN A 7 2.68 -4.33 -1.15
N GLN A 8 3.61 -5.25 -0.84
CA GLN A 8 4.73 -5.02 0.07
C GLN A 8 5.67 -3.94 -0.47
N LYS A 9 6.02 -3.99 -1.77
CA LYS A 9 6.83 -2.95 -2.40
C LYS A 9 6.16 -1.59 -2.38
N ALA A 10 4.84 -1.54 -2.57
CA ALA A 10 4.08 -0.31 -2.44
C ALA A 10 4.09 0.24 -1.00
N ASP A 11 4.02 -0.62 0.03
CA ASP A 11 4.19 -0.19 1.42
C ASP A 11 5.59 0.31 1.71
N SER A 12 6.63 -0.41 1.25
CA SER A 12 8.02 0.04 1.41
C SER A 12 8.29 1.35 0.68
N PHE A 13 7.71 1.52 -0.52
CA PHE A 13 7.79 2.77 -1.27
C PHE A 13 7.09 3.90 -0.51
N ASN A 14 5.87 3.70 -0.02
CA ASN A 14 5.15 4.70 0.77
C ASN A 14 5.91 5.04 2.06
N ASN A 15 6.42 4.05 2.78
CA ASN A 15 7.20 4.28 3.99
C ASN A 15 8.47 5.07 3.69
N ALA A 16 9.24 4.65 2.68
CA ALA A 16 10.43 5.37 2.25
C ALA A 16 10.08 6.78 1.74
N PHE A 17 8.92 6.96 1.10
CA PHE A 17 8.40 8.24 0.64
C PHE A 17 8.12 9.17 1.82
N PHE A 18 7.41 8.69 2.86
CA PHE A 18 7.17 9.47 4.06
C PHE A 18 8.47 9.74 4.85
N GLU A 19 9.31 8.73 5.05
CA GLU A 19 10.55 8.85 5.83
C GLU A 19 11.59 9.76 5.20
N ASN A 20 11.72 9.72 3.86
CA ASN A 20 12.76 10.48 3.15
C ASN A 20 12.21 11.75 2.48
N SER A 21 10.97 12.14 2.76
CA SER A 21 10.29 13.23 2.03
C SER A 21 10.32 13.01 0.51
N ALA A 22 10.28 11.75 0.04
CA ALA A 22 10.94 11.28 -1.19
C ALA A 22 10.28 11.69 -2.52
N ARG A 23 10.20 12.99 -2.76
CA ARG A 23 10.39 13.62 -4.07
C ARG A 23 11.45 14.69 -3.88
N ALA A 24 12.31 14.86 -4.88
CA ALA A 24 12.94 16.16 -5.03
C ALA A 24 11.78 17.11 -5.38
N ASP A 25 11.18 17.79 -4.40
CA ASP A 25 10.07 18.71 -4.66
C ASP A 25 10.54 19.91 -5.49
N THR A 26 11.85 20.16 -5.48
CA THR A 26 12.46 21.32 -6.10
C THR A 26 13.83 20.99 -6.66
N ALA A 27 14.08 21.38 -7.91
CA ALA A 27 15.43 21.49 -8.46
C ALA A 27 15.88 22.95 -8.42
N ILE A 28 17.14 23.16 -8.06
CA ILE A 28 17.80 24.47 -8.12
C ILE A 28 18.74 24.43 -9.30
N ILE A 29 18.49 25.30 -10.27
CA ILE A 29 19.31 25.43 -11.45
C ILE A 29 20.04 26.77 -11.37
N PHE A 30 21.37 26.70 -11.32
CA PHE A 30 22.22 27.88 -11.45
C PHE A 30 22.45 28.13 -12.94
N GLU A 31 21.96 29.26 -13.44
CA GLU A 31 22.19 29.67 -14.82
C GLU A 31 23.33 30.70 -14.86
N ASN A 32 24.34 30.46 -15.72
CA ASN A 32 25.50 31.33 -15.97
C ASN A 32 26.50 31.48 -14.79
N SER A 33 26.47 30.58 -13.80
CA SER A 33 27.46 30.48 -12.74
C SER A 33 27.53 29.04 -12.19
N GLU A 34 28.73 28.50 -11.95
CA GLU A 34 28.90 27.23 -11.22
C GLU A 34 29.23 27.50 -9.76
N PRO A 35 28.56 26.84 -8.79
CA PRO A 35 28.93 26.95 -7.39
C PRO A 35 30.29 26.31 -7.13
N ASP A 36 31.08 26.91 -6.25
CA ASP A 36 32.36 26.34 -5.83
C ASP A 36 32.14 25.08 -4.94
N GLU A 37 33.20 24.31 -4.72
CA GLU A 37 33.13 23.03 -3.97
C GLU A 37 32.64 23.21 -2.52
N MET A 38 32.93 24.36 -1.92
CA MET A 38 32.49 24.70 -0.56
C MET A 38 30.99 24.97 -0.51
N GLN A 39 30.47 25.73 -1.47
CA GLN A 39 29.05 25.99 -1.66
C GLN A 39 28.30 24.69 -1.99
N LEU A 40 28.87 23.83 -2.83
CA LEU A 40 28.31 22.54 -3.19
C LEU A 40 28.17 21.61 -1.97
N ASN A 41 29.16 21.61 -1.09
CA ASN A 41 29.11 20.86 0.18
C ASN A 41 28.11 21.49 1.17
N ALA A 42 28.06 22.81 1.29
CA ALA A 42 27.08 23.50 2.13
C ALA A 42 25.64 23.21 1.68
N PHE A 43 25.39 23.17 0.37
CA PHE A 43 24.10 22.78 -0.18
C PHE A 43 23.77 21.32 0.15
N LYS A 44 24.68 20.38 -0.09
CA LYS A 44 24.47 18.95 0.25
C LYS A 44 24.14 18.74 1.73
N GLU A 45 24.88 19.39 2.63
CA GLU A 45 24.67 19.31 4.06
C GLU A 45 23.33 19.95 4.46
N PHE A 46 23.01 21.12 3.91
CA PHE A 46 21.75 21.81 4.15
C PHE A 46 20.55 20.97 3.68
N PHE A 47 20.57 20.43 2.45
CA PHE A 47 19.49 19.57 1.94
C PHE A 47 19.36 18.26 2.71
N GLY A 48 20.50 17.60 2.99
CA GLY A 48 20.52 16.33 3.70
C GLY A 48 19.99 16.42 5.14
N SER A 49 20.16 17.56 5.80
CA SER A 49 19.75 17.77 7.20
C SER A 49 18.40 18.50 7.35
N ASN A 50 18.09 19.47 6.47
CA ASN A 50 16.92 20.34 6.66
C ASN A 50 15.68 19.94 5.88
N PHE A 51 15.77 19.02 4.91
CA PHE A 51 14.64 18.61 4.07
C PHE A 51 14.33 17.11 4.14
N LYS A 52 15.19 16.34 4.81
CA LYS A 52 14.97 14.92 5.08
C LYS A 52 14.06 14.74 6.29
N GLY A 53 13.01 13.93 6.15
CA GLY A 53 12.07 13.58 7.21
C GLY A 53 10.74 14.35 7.15
N THR A 54 9.68 13.69 7.60
CA THR A 54 8.29 14.21 7.61
C THR A 54 8.14 15.59 8.28
N GLY A 55 8.91 15.88 9.33
CA GLY A 55 8.87 17.18 10.04
C GLY A 55 9.56 18.33 9.32
N ASN A 56 10.23 18.05 8.20
CA ASN A 56 10.99 18.99 7.39
C ASN A 56 10.37 19.24 6.01
N ALA A 57 9.26 18.55 5.69
CA ALA A 57 8.49 18.75 4.48
C ALA A 57 7.95 20.20 4.39
N HIS A 58 7.83 20.72 3.15
CA HIS A 58 7.32 22.07 2.86
C HIS A 58 8.15 23.28 3.34
N LYS A 59 9.41 23.09 3.74
CA LYS A 59 10.30 24.23 3.98
C LYS A 59 10.60 24.95 2.67
N THR A 60 10.52 26.28 2.68
CA THR A 60 10.83 27.11 1.51
C THR A 60 12.30 27.50 1.54
N LEU A 61 13.02 27.15 0.47
CA LEU A 61 14.40 27.57 0.29
C LEU A 61 14.47 28.97 -0.32
N VAL A 62 15.27 29.85 0.26
CA VAL A 62 15.65 31.13 -0.34
C VAL A 62 17.13 31.06 -0.71
N LEU A 63 17.44 31.16 -2.00
CA LEU A 63 18.81 31.24 -2.49
C LEU A 63 19.08 32.63 -3.06
N THR A 64 20.27 33.14 -2.79
CA THR A 64 20.80 34.34 -3.42
C THR A 64 21.99 33.93 -4.28
N ALA A 65 22.08 34.47 -5.49
CA ALA A 65 23.25 34.28 -6.35
C ALA A 65 24.04 35.58 -6.42
N ASN A 66 25.37 35.48 -6.32
CA ASN A 66 26.28 36.62 -6.42
C ASN A 66 26.91 36.62 -7.81
N GLY A 67 26.72 37.73 -8.54
CA GLY A 67 27.26 37.94 -9.89
C GLY A 67 26.35 38.86 -10.69
N GLU A 68 26.91 39.67 -11.59
CA GLU A 68 26.21 40.75 -12.31
C GLU A 68 25.03 40.27 -13.17
N ASN A 69 24.87 38.95 -13.38
CA ASN A 69 23.80 38.31 -14.17
C ASN A 69 23.34 36.94 -13.66
N ALA A 70 23.59 36.60 -12.39
CA ALA A 70 23.26 35.27 -11.89
C ALA A 70 21.75 35.08 -11.74
N LYS A 71 21.20 33.99 -12.30
CA LYS A 71 19.78 33.62 -12.19
C LYS A 71 19.63 32.29 -11.48
N VAL A 72 18.74 32.24 -10.50
CA VAL A 72 18.33 31.00 -9.83
C VAL A 72 16.92 30.67 -10.28
N ARG A 73 16.73 29.49 -10.86
CA ARG A 73 15.41 28.96 -11.20
C ARG A 73 15.04 27.83 -10.24
N ILE A 74 13.84 27.94 -9.68
CA ILE A 74 13.19 26.93 -8.85
C ILE A 74 12.19 26.21 -9.75
N GLU A 75 12.38 24.91 -9.97
CA GLU A 75 11.43 24.07 -10.70
C GLU A 75 10.75 23.08 -9.77
N ASP A 76 9.42 23.05 -9.82
CA ASP A 76 8.58 22.10 -9.10
C ASP A 76 8.49 20.78 -9.87
N LEU A 77 8.98 19.70 -9.25
CA LEU A 77 8.96 18.35 -9.81
C LEU A 77 7.83 17.48 -9.19
N SER A 78 7.00 18.04 -8.31
CA SER A 78 6.05 17.31 -7.47
C SER A 78 4.85 16.70 -8.22
N LYS A 79 4.72 16.88 -9.53
CA LYS A 79 3.58 16.38 -10.33
C LYS A 79 3.73 14.91 -10.73
N VAL A 80 3.60 14.01 -9.77
CA VAL A 80 3.22 12.61 -10.07
C VAL A 80 1.93 12.28 -9.34
N SER A 81 0.93 11.84 -10.11
CA SER A 81 -0.46 11.67 -9.68
C SER A 81 -0.62 10.61 -8.59
N ASP A 82 -1.09 11.04 -7.43
CA ASP A 82 -1.48 10.23 -6.27
C ASP A 82 -2.47 9.09 -6.63
N ILE A 83 -3.26 9.33 -7.68
CA ILE A 83 -4.37 8.50 -8.19
C ILE A 83 -3.94 7.07 -8.62
N SER A 84 -2.64 6.80 -8.77
CA SER A 84 -2.16 5.46 -9.18
C SER A 84 -1.96 4.46 -8.03
N PHE A 85 -1.59 4.92 -6.83
CA PHE A 85 -1.17 4.02 -5.75
C PHE A 85 -2.34 3.43 -4.97
N GLU A 86 -3.36 4.24 -4.66
CA GLU A 86 -4.58 3.76 -4.02
C GLU A 86 -5.26 2.68 -4.87
N LYS A 87 -5.33 2.91 -6.18
CA LYS A 87 -5.90 1.94 -7.13
C LYS A 87 -5.10 0.65 -7.18
N LEU A 88 -3.76 0.74 -7.19
CA LEU A 88 -2.87 -0.43 -7.16
C LEU A 88 -3.04 -1.23 -5.85
N LYS A 89 -3.16 -0.55 -4.72
CA LYS A 89 -3.42 -1.15 -3.39
C LYS A 89 -4.74 -1.91 -3.37
N ASN A 90 -5.81 -1.29 -3.86
CA ASN A 90 -7.13 -1.91 -3.94
C ASN A 90 -7.13 -3.14 -4.85
N LEU A 91 -6.54 -3.04 -6.05
CA LEU A 91 -6.41 -4.17 -6.97
C LEU A 91 -5.61 -5.33 -6.36
N ASN A 92 -4.45 -5.05 -5.77
CA ASN A 92 -3.63 -6.08 -5.13
C ASN A 92 -4.38 -6.77 -3.98
N ARG A 93 -5.10 -6.00 -3.15
CA ARG A 93 -5.92 -6.54 -2.06
C ARG A 93 -6.98 -7.50 -2.61
N ASP A 94 -7.71 -7.07 -3.63
CA ASP A 94 -8.81 -7.84 -4.20
C ASP A 94 -8.28 -9.13 -4.87
N GLU A 95 -7.13 -9.08 -5.55
CA GLU A 95 -6.44 -10.26 -6.08
C GLU A 95 -5.98 -11.24 -4.98
N ILE A 96 -5.46 -10.73 -3.86
CA ILE A 96 -5.04 -11.57 -2.72
C ILE A 96 -6.25 -12.29 -2.13
N ILE A 97 -7.35 -11.57 -1.91
CA ILE A 97 -8.59 -12.11 -1.35
C ILE A 97 -9.15 -13.20 -2.28
N ALA A 98 -9.22 -12.92 -3.59
CA ALA A 98 -9.68 -13.85 -4.60
C ALA A 98 -8.80 -15.12 -4.64
N ALA A 99 -7.48 -14.99 -4.53
CA ALA A 99 -6.57 -16.13 -4.50
C ALA A 99 -6.78 -17.07 -3.30
N HIS A 100 -7.29 -16.55 -2.17
CA HIS A 100 -7.62 -17.37 -1.00
C HIS A 100 -9.04 -17.95 -1.05
N GLY A 101 -9.87 -17.53 -2.01
CA GLY A 101 -11.27 -17.92 -2.14
C GLY A 101 -12.19 -17.30 -1.10
N VAL A 102 -11.74 -16.25 -0.40
CA VAL A 102 -12.50 -15.65 0.70
C VAL A 102 -13.36 -14.51 0.14
N PRO A 103 -14.67 -14.42 0.45
CA PRO A 103 -15.45 -13.25 0.05
C PRO A 103 -14.90 -11.97 0.70
N PRO A 104 -14.81 -10.83 -0.02
CA PRO A 104 -14.23 -9.59 0.49
C PRO A 104 -14.84 -9.12 1.82
N ARG A 105 -16.15 -9.30 1.99
CA ARG A 105 -16.86 -8.88 3.20
C ARG A 105 -16.45 -9.68 4.45
N MET A 106 -16.03 -10.93 4.28
CA MET A 106 -15.55 -11.77 5.39
C MET A 106 -14.22 -11.28 5.96
N VAL A 107 -13.48 -10.47 5.22
CA VAL A 107 -12.23 -9.82 5.66
C VAL A 107 -12.38 -8.31 5.86
N GLY A 108 -13.63 -7.83 6.00
CA GLY A 108 -13.92 -6.42 6.29
C GLY A 108 -13.79 -5.47 5.09
N VAL A 109 -13.65 -5.98 3.87
CA VAL A 109 -13.62 -5.16 2.66
C VAL A 109 -15.05 -4.93 2.19
N MET A 110 -15.49 -3.67 2.24
CA MET A 110 -16.81 -3.23 1.78
C MET A 110 -16.67 -2.27 0.61
N THR A 111 -17.41 -2.51 -0.46
CA THR A 111 -17.55 -1.58 -1.58
C THR A 111 -18.69 -0.59 -1.31
N ALA A 112 -18.46 0.70 -1.60
CA ALA A 112 -19.48 1.73 -1.45
C ALA A 112 -20.74 1.37 -2.27
N GLY A 113 -21.91 1.39 -1.62
CA GLY A 113 -23.20 1.07 -2.25
C GLY A 113 -23.72 -0.36 -2.04
N GLN A 114 -22.94 -1.26 -1.44
CA GLN A 114 -23.50 -2.52 -0.93
C GLN A 114 -24.23 -2.25 0.39
N LEU A 115 -25.57 -2.15 0.31
CA LEU A 115 -26.44 -2.05 1.48
C LEU A 115 -26.39 -3.37 2.24
N GLY A 116 -25.61 -3.38 3.32
CA GLY A 116 -25.37 -4.56 4.12
C GLY A 116 -26.60 -5.02 4.89
N GLY A 117 -27.38 -5.91 4.30
CA GLY A 117 -28.38 -6.71 5.03
C GLY A 117 -27.73 -7.93 5.69
N SER A 118 -28.24 -8.35 6.85
CA SER A 118 -27.77 -9.56 7.56
C SER A 118 -27.87 -10.82 6.69
N GLY A 119 -28.91 -10.93 5.87
CA GLY A 119 -29.08 -12.05 4.93
C GLY A 119 -28.00 -12.15 3.85
N GLU A 120 -27.38 -11.03 3.44
CA GLU A 120 -26.29 -11.04 2.47
C GLU A 120 -25.00 -11.63 3.09
N VAL A 121 -24.75 -11.33 4.38
CA VAL A 121 -23.60 -11.89 5.11
C VAL A 121 -23.73 -13.39 5.26
N THR A 122 -24.90 -13.87 5.69
CA THR A 122 -25.17 -15.31 5.84
C THR A 122 -25.03 -16.03 4.49
N GLY A 123 -25.54 -15.43 3.40
CA GLY A 123 -25.40 -15.99 2.05
C GLY A 123 -23.96 -16.07 1.55
N GLN A 124 -23.15 -15.03 1.80
CA GLN A 124 -21.73 -15.04 1.46
C GLN A 124 -20.94 -16.05 2.30
N LEU A 125 -21.24 -16.18 3.60
CA LEU A 125 -20.61 -17.16 4.46
C LEU A 125 -20.98 -18.60 4.06
N HIS A 126 -22.25 -18.84 3.72
CA HIS A 126 -22.68 -20.13 3.19
C HIS A 126 -21.91 -20.47 1.89
N SER A 127 -21.86 -19.53 0.95
CA SER A 127 -21.11 -19.71 -0.31
C SER A 127 -19.62 -19.96 -0.08
N PHE A 128 -19.01 -19.27 0.89
CA PHE A 128 -17.61 -19.48 1.26
C PHE A 128 -17.38 -20.87 1.86
N ASN A 129 -18.30 -21.33 2.71
CA ASN A 129 -18.22 -22.65 3.32
C ASN A 129 -18.27 -23.76 2.26
N GLU A 130 -19.27 -23.68 1.36
CA GLU A 130 -19.47 -24.68 0.29
C GLU A 130 -18.34 -24.68 -0.74
N LEU A 131 -17.90 -23.51 -1.20
CA LEU A 131 -16.98 -23.41 -2.34
C LEU A 131 -15.50 -23.45 -1.94
N THR A 132 -15.16 -23.13 -0.69
CA THR A 132 -13.76 -23.01 -0.25
C THR A 132 -13.43 -23.85 0.97
N ILE A 133 -14.26 -23.85 2.02
CA ILE A 133 -13.92 -24.54 3.27
C ILE A 133 -14.07 -26.06 3.11
N ILE A 134 -15.25 -26.54 2.70
CA ILE A 134 -15.53 -27.98 2.55
C ILE A 134 -14.50 -28.64 1.62
N PRO A 135 -14.20 -28.12 0.41
CA PRO A 135 -13.20 -28.73 -0.46
C PRO A 135 -11.80 -28.81 0.16
N LYS A 136 -11.39 -27.81 0.94
CA LYS A 136 -10.11 -27.82 1.67
C LYS A 136 -10.12 -28.82 2.82
N GLN A 137 -11.24 -28.94 3.54
CA GLN A 137 -11.40 -29.93 4.60
C GLN A 137 -11.27 -31.34 4.02
N GLU A 138 -11.96 -31.63 2.93
CA GLU A 138 -11.89 -32.92 2.22
C GLU A 138 -10.46 -33.25 1.76
N GLN A 139 -9.73 -32.27 1.21
CA GLN A 139 -8.33 -32.46 0.82
C GLN A 139 -7.42 -32.81 2.01
N ILE A 140 -7.63 -32.16 3.16
CA ILE A 140 -6.86 -32.43 4.37
C ILE A 140 -7.23 -33.81 4.92
N GLU A 141 -8.52 -34.13 5.04
CA GLU A 141 -9.00 -35.43 5.51
C GLU A 141 -8.46 -36.55 4.62
N TRP A 142 -8.52 -36.38 3.30
CA TRP A 142 -7.96 -37.32 2.33
C TRP A 142 -6.45 -37.53 2.52
N PHE A 143 -5.68 -36.45 2.72
CA PHE A 143 -4.25 -36.56 2.97
C PHE A 143 -3.97 -37.39 4.23
N PHE A 144 -4.68 -37.13 5.32
CA PHE A 144 -4.51 -37.82 6.59
C PHE A 144 -4.94 -39.30 6.53
N ASP A 145 -6.02 -39.60 5.80
CA ASP A 145 -6.44 -40.96 5.49
C ASP A 145 -5.36 -41.71 4.68
N SER A 146 -4.76 -41.03 3.69
CA SER A 146 -3.72 -41.63 2.84
C SER A 146 -2.44 -42.03 3.59
N ILE A 147 -2.14 -41.39 4.72
CA ILE A 147 -0.99 -41.70 5.57
C ILE A 147 -1.34 -42.58 6.78
N GLY A 148 -2.58 -43.11 6.84
CA GLY A 148 -3.03 -44.06 7.87
C GLY A 148 -3.50 -43.43 9.17
N TYR A 149 -3.76 -42.12 9.20
CA TYR A 149 -4.24 -41.38 10.36
C TYR A 149 -5.55 -40.66 10.03
N PRO A 150 -6.67 -41.38 9.84
CA PRO A 150 -7.93 -40.75 9.43
C PRO A 150 -8.38 -39.73 10.47
N ILE A 151 -8.64 -38.51 10.00
CA ILE A 151 -9.22 -37.43 10.81
C ILE A 151 -10.54 -37.01 10.21
N LYS A 152 -11.39 -36.39 11.04
CA LYS A 152 -12.61 -35.73 10.58
C LYS A 152 -12.67 -34.33 11.16
N LEU A 153 -12.71 -33.34 10.28
CA LEU A 153 -12.77 -31.94 10.63
C LEU A 153 -14.21 -31.56 10.96
N LYS A 154 -14.36 -30.68 11.95
CA LYS A 154 -15.68 -30.21 12.37
C LYS A 154 -16.27 -29.28 11.30
N PRO A 155 -17.51 -29.50 10.86
CA PRO A 155 -18.17 -28.58 9.93
C PRO A 155 -18.42 -27.24 10.62
N ILE A 156 -18.38 -26.16 9.83
CA ILE A 156 -18.75 -24.83 10.28
C ILE A 156 -20.28 -24.72 10.22
N ASP A 157 -20.92 -24.30 11.32
CA ASP A 157 -22.35 -23.96 11.30
C ASP A 157 -22.52 -22.56 10.69
N VAL A 158 -23.08 -22.51 9.49
CA VAL A 158 -23.37 -21.26 8.75
C VAL A 158 -24.85 -20.86 8.84
N SER A 159 -25.67 -21.63 9.57
CA SER A 159 -27.13 -21.46 9.63
C SER A 159 -27.62 -20.64 10.83
N ASN A 160 -26.81 -20.52 11.89
CA ASN A 160 -27.19 -19.87 13.15
C ASN A 160 -26.46 -18.53 13.40
N PHE A 161 -26.43 -17.63 12.42
CA PHE A 161 -26.22 -16.21 12.73
C PHE A 161 -27.55 -15.62 13.21
N LYS A 162 -27.99 -16.01 14.42
CA LYS A 162 -28.94 -15.19 15.14
C LYS A 162 -28.20 -13.95 15.56
N ASP A 163 -28.71 -12.80 15.12
CA ASP A 163 -28.33 -11.49 15.63
C ASP A 163 -28.68 -11.44 17.12
N ASP A 164 -27.80 -11.99 17.96
CA ASP A 164 -27.81 -11.72 19.41
C ASP A 164 -27.20 -10.31 19.58
N LEU A 165 -28.01 -9.30 19.26
CA LEU A 165 -27.85 -7.91 19.68
C LEU A 165 -28.88 -7.59 20.76
#